data_AF-A0A932LX87-F1
#
_entry.id   AF-A0A932LX87-F1
#
_cell.length_a   1.000
_cell.length_b   1.000
_cell.length_c   1.000
_cell.angle_alpha   90.00
_cell.angle_beta   90.00
_cell.angle_gamma   90.00
#
_symmetry.space_group_name_H-M   'P 1'
#
loop_
_entity.id
_entity.type
_entity.pdbx_description
1 polymer ?
#
loop_
_entity_poly.entity_id
_entity_poly.type
_entity_poly.pdbx_seq_one_letter_code
_entity_poly.pdbx_strand_id
1 'polypeptide(L)'
;MSLDERAGKGSHADTILYEIDMLRQGFSTHPEKRKRVDAGGSLAARGEYYLSIEGFLLHARNLLAFFTNRKNEMTDLIINEPEVWYGKAVDPREYSGLIKAMKEVDTDFGEDGKKCYDQISKFLMHCTTMRYERTKQWDLEGMFKRIDPILEEFKTRFTPSTKVTVYRGRANASTATMNVVQTILDPSKGKS
;
A
#
# COMPACT_ATOMS: atom_id res chain seq x y z
N MET A 1 28.01 1.24 -0.61
CA MET A 1 26.60 1.36 -0.18
C MET A 1 25.76 0.86 -1.33
N SER A 2 25.48 -0.45 -1.35
CA SER A 2 24.69 -1.06 -2.42
C SER A 2 23.21 -0.77 -2.16
N LEU A 3 22.48 -0.56 -3.25
CA LEU A 3 21.03 -0.69 -3.28
C LEU A 3 20.66 -1.96 -2.53
N ASP A 4 19.88 -1.80 -1.47
CA ASP A 4 19.21 -2.89 -0.76
C ASP A 4 18.51 -3.74 -1.83
N GLU A 5 19.09 -4.88 -2.16
CA GLU A 5 18.46 -5.87 -3.01
C GLU A 5 17.08 -6.10 -2.42
N ARG A 6 16.02 -5.92 -3.22
CA ARG A 6 14.63 -6.22 -2.85
C ARG A 6 14.63 -7.49 -2.00
N ALA A 7 14.52 -7.34 -0.67
CA ALA A 7 14.45 -8.48 0.23
C ALA A 7 13.33 -9.36 -0.30
N GLY A 8 13.65 -10.62 -0.62
CA GLY A 8 12.70 -11.54 -1.25
C GLY A 8 11.40 -11.50 -0.45
N LYS A 9 10.29 -11.14 -1.08
CA LYS A 9 9.00 -11.04 -0.40
C LYS A 9 8.68 -12.43 0.15
N GLY A 10 8.62 -12.56 1.48
CA GLY A 10 8.47 -13.85 2.16
C GLY A 10 7.09 -14.49 1.96
N SER A 11 6.10 -13.70 1.53
CA SER A 11 4.73 -14.13 1.26
C SER A 11 3.95 -13.16 0.36
N HIS A 12 2.80 -13.60 -0.16
CA HIS A 12 1.85 -12.72 -0.84
C HIS A 12 1.26 -11.65 0.09
N ALA A 13 1.10 -11.95 1.39
CA ALA A 13 0.74 -10.96 2.40
C ALA A 13 1.76 -9.82 2.49
N ASP A 14 3.06 -10.11 2.43
CA ASP A 14 4.10 -9.08 2.43
C ASP A 14 4.01 -8.17 1.20
N THR A 15 3.53 -8.70 0.06
CA THR A 15 3.24 -7.87 -1.12
C THR A 15 2.12 -6.88 -0.83
N ILE A 16 1.05 -7.30 -0.19
CA ILE A 16 -0.07 -6.41 0.17
C ILE A 16 0.40 -5.34 1.17
N LEU A 17 1.19 -5.73 2.18
CA LEU A 17 1.76 -4.79 3.16
C LEU A 17 2.69 -3.78 2.50
N TYR A 18 3.51 -4.22 1.56
CA TYR A 18 4.35 -3.34 0.77
C TYR A 18 3.53 -2.29 0.00
N GLU A 19 2.42 -2.67 -0.64
CA GLU A 19 1.55 -1.70 -1.32
C GLU A 19 0.94 -0.68 -0.34
N ILE A 20 0.57 -1.11 0.88
CA ILE A 20 0.07 -0.21 1.94
C ILE A 20 1.16 0.80 2.35
N ASP A 21 2.37 0.33 2.62
CA ASP A 21 3.47 1.19 3.06
C ASP A 21 3.89 2.17 1.94
N MET A 22 3.88 1.72 0.68
CA MET A 22 4.18 2.58 -0.46
C MET A 22 3.09 3.61 -0.74
N LEU A 23 1.80 3.29 -0.54
CA LEU A 23 0.71 4.27 -0.57
C LEU A 23 0.96 5.38 0.45
N ARG A 24 1.28 5.00 1.70
CA ARG A 24 1.56 5.94 2.79
C ARG A 24 2.78 6.80 2.52
N GLN A 25 3.84 6.22 1.95
CA GLN A 25 5.04 6.96 1.56
C GLN A 25 4.75 7.96 0.42
N GLY A 26 3.93 7.56 -0.55
CA GLY A 26 3.45 8.46 -1.61
C GLY A 26 2.72 9.66 -1.04
N PHE A 27 1.81 9.41 -0.09
CA PHE A 27 1.05 10.46 0.59
C PHE A 27 1.93 11.36 1.48
N SER A 28 2.76 10.78 2.36
CA SER A 28 3.55 11.52 3.35
C SER A 28 4.56 12.48 2.72
N THR A 29 5.10 12.13 1.56
CA THR A 29 6.08 12.96 0.84
C THR A 29 5.44 14.03 -0.05
N HIS A 30 4.13 13.93 -0.33
CA HIS A 30 3.43 14.80 -1.26
C HIS A 30 3.38 16.28 -0.82
N PRO A 31 3.05 16.63 0.44
CA PRO A 31 2.95 18.03 0.87
C PRO A 31 4.26 18.82 0.69
N GLU A 32 5.40 18.22 1.04
CA GLU A 32 6.71 18.87 0.87
C GLU A 32 7.08 19.07 -0.59
N LYS A 33 6.75 18.10 -1.47
CA LYS A 33 6.95 18.24 -2.91
C LYS A 33 6.05 19.32 -3.51
N ARG A 34 4.80 19.41 -3.06
CA ARG A 34 3.86 20.47 -3.46
C ARG A 34 4.39 21.86 -3.10
N LYS A 35 4.82 22.06 -1.84
CA LYS A 35 5.42 23.33 -1.38
C LYS A 35 6.58 23.78 -2.26
N ARG A 36 7.46 22.85 -2.67
CA ARG A 36 8.58 23.17 -3.57
C ARG A 36 8.11 23.66 -4.94
N VAL A 37 7.06 23.06 -5.50
CA VAL A 37 6.49 23.50 -6.78
C VAL A 37 5.82 24.87 -6.65
N ASP A 38 5.03 25.07 -5.59
CA ASP A 38 4.31 26.32 -5.33
C ASP A 38 5.28 27.50 -5.11
N ALA A 39 6.46 27.24 -4.54
CA ALA A 39 7.54 28.22 -4.37
C ALA A 39 8.33 28.53 -5.67
N GLY A 40 7.82 28.16 -6.83
CA GLY A 40 8.49 28.38 -8.12
C GLY A 40 9.60 27.37 -8.43
N GLY A 41 9.50 26.15 -7.89
CA GLY A 41 10.52 25.10 -8.00
C GLY A 41 10.91 24.73 -9.43
N SER A 42 12.12 24.18 -9.56
CA SER A 42 12.71 23.75 -10.83
C SER A 42 11.89 22.69 -11.56
N LEU A 43 12.23 22.44 -12.83
CA LEU A 43 11.61 21.36 -13.62
C LEU A 43 11.75 19.99 -12.91
N ALA A 44 12.88 19.74 -12.26
CA ALA A 44 13.10 18.53 -11.47
C ALA A 44 12.13 18.43 -10.28
N ALA A 45 11.92 19.53 -9.55
CA ALA A 45 10.97 19.56 -8.43
C ALA A 45 9.52 19.29 -8.90
N ARG A 46 9.15 19.82 -10.07
CA ARG A 46 7.85 19.50 -10.71
C ARG A 46 7.76 18.02 -11.07
N GLY A 47 8.82 17.45 -11.62
CA GLY A 47 8.91 16.02 -11.90
C GLY A 47 8.68 15.16 -10.66
N GLU A 48 9.39 15.45 -9.56
CA GLU A 48 9.20 14.74 -8.28
C GLU A 48 7.79 14.86 -7.73
N TYR A 49 7.16 16.04 -7.86
CA TYR A 49 5.78 16.27 -7.45
C TYR A 49 4.82 15.38 -8.24
N TYR A 50 4.90 15.35 -9.57
CA TYR A 50 4.05 14.46 -10.37
C TYR A 50 4.32 12.98 -10.11
N LEU A 51 5.59 12.59 -9.93
CA LEU A 51 5.96 11.22 -9.55
C LEU A 51 5.36 10.82 -8.19
N SER A 52 5.20 11.75 -7.26
CA SER A 52 4.52 11.46 -5.98
C SER A 52 3.04 11.16 -6.16
N ILE A 53 2.37 11.88 -7.07
CA ILE A 53 0.96 11.64 -7.39
C ILE A 53 0.83 10.28 -8.07
N GLU A 54 1.63 10.02 -9.10
CA GLU A 54 1.60 8.74 -9.83
C GLU A 54 1.93 7.56 -8.92
N GLY A 55 2.93 7.70 -8.04
CA GLY A 55 3.26 6.69 -7.04
C GLY A 55 2.08 6.41 -6.09
N PHE A 56 1.47 7.45 -5.52
CA PHE A 56 0.29 7.29 -4.68
C PHE A 56 -0.85 6.55 -5.42
N LEU A 57 -1.17 6.99 -6.64
CA LEU A 57 -2.26 6.44 -7.43
C LEU A 57 -1.99 5.00 -7.85
N LEU A 58 -0.75 4.66 -8.18
CA LEU A 58 -0.34 3.29 -8.52
C LEU A 58 -0.68 2.32 -7.38
N HIS A 59 -0.26 2.65 -6.16
CA HIS A 59 -0.49 1.80 -4.99
C HIS A 59 -1.97 1.81 -4.58
N ALA A 60 -2.65 2.96 -4.67
CA ALA A 60 -4.09 3.04 -4.44
C ALA A 60 -4.87 2.13 -5.39
N ARG A 61 -4.53 2.14 -6.70
CA ARG A 61 -5.15 1.27 -7.71
C ARG A 61 -4.95 -0.21 -7.40
N ASN A 62 -3.75 -0.61 -7.00
CA ASN A 62 -3.46 -2.01 -6.69
C ASN A 62 -4.28 -2.48 -5.48
N LEU A 63 -4.36 -1.65 -4.43
CA LEU A 63 -5.17 -1.92 -3.24
C LEU A 63 -6.67 -1.94 -3.57
N LEU A 64 -7.17 -0.99 -4.37
CA LEU A 64 -8.55 -1.01 -4.86
C LEU A 64 -8.85 -2.33 -5.58
N ALA A 65 -7.96 -2.82 -6.46
CA ALA A 65 -8.16 -4.09 -7.14
C ALA A 65 -8.28 -5.28 -6.17
N PHE A 66 -7.35 -5.37 -5.22
CA PHE A 66 -7.31 -6.42 -4.20
C PHE A 66 -8.60 -6.45 -3.37
N PHE A 67 -8.95 -5.33 -2.76
CA PHE A 67 -10.10 -5.22 -1.85
C PHE A 67 -11.46 -5.27 -2.57
N THR A 68 -11.53 -4.92 -3.85
CA THR A 68 -12.80 -4.96 -4.62
C THR A 68 -12.99 -6.23 -5.44
N ASN A 69 -12.08 -7.22 -5.30
CA ASN A 69 -12.06 -8.49 -6.02
C ASN A 69 -11.99 -8.34 -7.55
N ARG A 70 -11.20 -7.38 -8.05
CA ARG A 70 -10.96 -7.23 -9.48
C ARG A 70 -9.80 -8.13 -9.91
N LYS A 71 -10.11 -9.39 -10.22
CA LYS A 71 -9.12 -10.35 -10.73
C LYS A 71 -8.91 -10.18 -12.23
N ASN A 72 -7.66 -10.00 -12.65
CA ASN A 72 -7.23 -10.13 -14.04
C ASN A 72 -5.74 -10.53 -14.09
N GLU A 73 -5.18 -10.68 -15.28
CA GLU A 73 -3.76 -11.08 -15.46
C GLU A 73 -2.76 -10.15 -14.77
N MET A 74 -3.11 -8.87 -14.56
CA MET A 74 -2.27 -7.86 -13.89
C MET A 74 -2.57 -7.69 -12.40
N THR A 75 -3.71 -8.23 -11.91
CA THR A 75 -4.16 -8.13 -10.51
C THR A 75 -4.73 -9.48 -10.07
N ASP A 76 -3.85 -10.44 -9.86
CA ASP A 76 -4.17 -11.84 -9.55
C ASP A 76 -4.49 -12.09 -8.06
N LEU A 77 -3.97 -11.25 -7.16
CA LEU A 77 -4.31 -11.26 -5.73
C LEU A 77 -5.61 -10.50 -5.46
N ILE A 78 -6.57 -11.18 -4.81
CA ILE A 78 -7.86 -10.61 -4.38
C ILE A 78 -8.23 -11.05 -2.97
N ILE A 79 -8.94 -10.19 -2.23
CA ILE A 79 -9.19 -10.39 -0.80
C ILE A 79 -10.06 -11.62 -0.49
N ASN A 80 -10.97 -12.01 -1.40
CA ASN A 80 -11.82 -13.19 -1.23
C ASN A 80 -11.12 -14.54 -1.52
N GLU A 81 -9.82 -14.55 -1.78
CA GLU A 81 -8.99 -15.77 -1.92
C GLU A 81 -7.91 -15.83 -0.82
N PRO A 82 -8.29 -15.87 0.47
CA PRO A 82 -7.35 -15.81 1.60
C PRO A 82 -6.32 -16.94 1.62
N GLU A 83 -6.63 -18.11 1.07
CA GLU A 83 -5.67 -19.20 0.96
C GLU A 83 -4.46 -18.83 0.08
N VAL A 84 -4.68 -17.98 -0.94
CA VAL A 84 -3.63 -17.52 -1.85
C VAL A 84 -2.73 -16.49 -1.17
N TRP A 85 -3.33 -15.46 -0.53
CA TRP A 85 -2.53 -14.35 0.00
C TRP A 85 -2.13 -14.50 1.48
N TYR A 86 -2.93 -15.21 2.28
CA TYR A 86 -2.71 -15.41 3.72
C TYR A 86 -2.20 -16.81 4.07
N GLY A 87 -2.31 -17.77 3.16
CA GLY A 87 -1.89 -19.16 3.36
C GLY A 87 -2.86 -20.01 4.19
N LYS A 88 -4.07 -19.50 4.51
CA LYS A 88 -5.13 -20.25 5.18
C LYS A 88 -6.52 -19.71 4.86
N ALA A 89 -7.53 -20.54 5.05
CA ALA A 89 -8.92 -20.12 4.98
C ALA A 89 -9.24 -19.05 6.04
N VAL A 90 -10.10 -18.09 5.67
CA VAL A 90 -10.61 -17.02 6.54
C VAL A 90 -12.11 -16.93 6.33
N ASP A 91 -12.86 -16.74 7.41
CA ASP A 91 -14.31 -16.57 7.31
C ASP A 91 -14.63 -15.28 6.53
N PRO A 92 -15.49 -15.32 5.50
CA PRO A 92 -15.88 -14.13 4.73
C PRO A 92 -16.38 -12.94 5.57
N ARG A 93 -16.92 -13.21 6.76
CA ARG A 93 -17.35 -12.18 7.71
C ARG A 93 -16.17 -11.32 8.20
N GLU A 94 -14.95 -11.85 8.22
CA GLU A 94 -13.75 -11.12 8.66
C GLU A 94 -13.26 -10.07 7.65
N TYR A 95 -13.63 -10.17 6.37
CA TYR A 95 -13.18 -9.23 5.33
C TYR A 95 -14.31 -8.58 4.51
N SER A 96 -15.55 -9.03 4.64
CA SER A 96 -16.71 -8.46 3.91
C SER A 96 -16.92 -6.95 4.17
N GLY A 97 -16.71 -6.49 5.41
CA GLY A 97 -16.76 -5.07 5.76
C GLY A 97 -15.70 -4.25 5.03
N LEU A 98 -14.49 -4.78 4.89
CA LEU A 98 -13.38 -4.14 4.18
C LEU A 98 -13.69 -4.02 2.68
N ILE A 99 -14.24 -5.08 2.07
CA ILE A 99 -14.70 -5.06 0.67
C ILE A 99 -15.73 -3.95 0.47
N LYS A 100 -16.74 -3.90 1.35
CA LYS A 100 -17.82 -2.91 1.24
C LYS A 100 -17.27 -1.49 1.31
N ALA A 101 -16.47 -1.19 2.34
CA ALA A 101 -15.88 0.12 2.53
C ALA A 101 -15.00 0.53 1.33
N MET A 102 -14.19 -0.39 0.78
CA MET A 102 -13.36 -0.07 -0.37
C MET A 102 -14.16 0.12 -1.67
N LYS A 103 -15.28 -0.60 -1.86
CA LYS A 103 -16.18 -0.37 -3.00
C LYS A 103 -16.86 1.00 -2.94
N GLU A 104 -17.15 1.50 -1.74
CA GLU A 104 -17.64 2.87 -1.54
C GLU A 104 -16.56 3.87 -1.96
N VAL A 105 -15.29 3.68 -1.54
CA VAL A 105 -14.16 4.51 -2.02
C VAL A 105 -14.02 4.46 -3.56
N ASP A 106 -14.07 3.26 -4.16
CA ASP A 106 -13.98 3.09 -5.62
C ASP A 106 -15.12 3.82 -6.36
N THR A 107 -16.24 4.06 -5.69
CA THR A 107 -17.39 4.78 -6.24
C THR A 107 -17.28 6.29 -6.01
N ASP A 108 -16.98 6.72 -4.78
CA ASP A 108 -17.02 8.12 -4.35
C ASP A 108 -15.93 8.95 -5.04
N PHE A 109 -14.76 8.38 -5.32
CA PHE A 109 -13.66 9.03 -6.03
C PHE A 109 -13.65 8.74 -7.54
N GLY A 110 -14.69 8.07 -8.03
CA GLY A 110 -14.97 7.94 -9.44
C GLY A 110 -15.73 9.15 -9.97
N GLU A 111 -15.50 9.53 -11.23
CA GLU A 111 -16.25 10.59 -11.90
C GLU A 111 -16.98 10.04 -13.13
N ASP A 112 -17.97 10.78 -13.62
CA ASP A 112 -18.74 10.45 -14.84
C ASP A 112 -19.36 9.04 -14.78
N GLY A 113 -19.78 8.60 -13.58
CA GLY A 113 -20.34 7.26 -13.35
C GLY A 113 -19.34 6.11 -13.47
N LYS A 114 -18.04 6.40 -13.63
CA LYS A 114 -16.97 5.41 -13.69
C LYS A 114 -16.37 5.18 -12.31
N LYS A 115 -15.70 4.04 -12.13
CA LYS A 115 -15.00 3.71 -10.89
C LYS A 115 -13.62 4.36 -10.84
N CYS A 116 -13.19 4.69 -9.63
CA CYS A 116 -11.88 5.30 -9.38
C CYS A 116 -10.75 4.43 -9.94
N TYR A 117 -10.81 3.11 -9.72
CA TYR A 117 -9.84 2.15 -10.26
C TYR A 117 -9.65 2.28 -11.78
N ASP A 118 -10.74 2.35 -12.54
CA ASP A 118 -10.68 2.39 -14.01
C ASP A 118 -10.06 3.71 -14.50
N GLN A 119 -10.39 4.80 -13.82
CA GLN A 119 -9.83 6.12 -14.12
C GLN A 119 -8.34 6.21 -13.77
N ILE A 120 -7.93 5.69 -12.62
CA ILE A 120 -6.51 5.64 -12.24
C ILE A 120 -5.74 4.79 -13.23
N SER A 121 -6.26 3.60 -13.56
CA SER A 121 -5.63 2.69 -14.52
C SER A 121 -5.38 3.37 -15.86
N LYS A 122 -6.39 4.08 -16.38
CA LYS A 122 -6.27 4.83 -17.63
C LYS A 122 -5.33 6.03 -17.51
N PHE A 123 -5.28 6.71 -16.36
CA PHE A 123 -4.38 7.86 -16.13
C PHE A 123 -2.90 7.44 -16.07
N LEU A 124 -2.61 6.31 -15.41
CA LEU A 124 -1.25 5.76 -15.31
C LEU A 124 -0.74 5.22 -16.66
N MET A 125 -1.65 4.83 -17.56
CA MET A 125 -1.29 4.61 -18.97
C MET A 125 -1.01 5.97 -19.64
N HIS A 126 0.27 6.36 -19.69
CA HIS A 126 0.70 7.66 -20.22
C HIS A 126 0.32 7.91 -21.68
N CYS A 127 0.17 6.85 -22.48
CA CYS A 127 -0.22 6.93 -23.89
C CYS A 127 -1.75 6.93 -24.06
N THR A 128 -2.45 7.86 -23.40
CA THR A 128 -3.90 8.02 -23.53
C THR A 128 -4.28 9.50 -23.71
N THR A 129 -5.35 9.76 -24.47
CA THR A 129 -5.81 11.13 -24.73
C THR A 129 -6.19 11.88 -23.44
N MET A 130 -6.65 11.12 -22.43
CA MET A 130 -7.01 11.65 -21.12
C MET A 130 -5.90 12.44 -20.44
N ARG A 131 -4.63 12.08 -20.64
CA ARG A 131 -3.51 12.76 -19.98
C ARG A 131 -3.28 14.18 -20.52
N TYR A 132 -3.66 14.42 -21.77
CA TYR A 132 -3.60 15.73 -22.41
C TYR A 132 -4.92 16.50 -22.23
N GLU A 133 -6.05 15.82 -22.35
CA GLU A 133 -7.39 16.44 -22.38
C GLU A 133 -7.94 16.78 -21.00
N ARG A 134 -7.47 16.12 -19.93
CA ARG A 134 -7.95 16.35 -18.57
C ARG A 134 -6.78 16.67 -17.65
N THR A 135 -6.69 17.92 -17.22
CA THR A 135 -5.89 18.32 -16.06
C THR A 135 -6.57 17.80 -14.79
N LYS A 136 -6.62 16.48 -14.62
CA LYS A 136 -7.27 15.87 -13.45
C LYS A 136 -6.45 16.21 -12.21
N GLN A 137 -7.05 16.99 -11.31
CA GLN A 137 -6.52 17.17 -9.97
C GLN A 137 -7.06 16.02 -9.12
N TRP A 138 -6.17 15.18 -8.62
CA TRP A 138 -6.53 14.08 -7.73
C TRP A 138 -6.61 14.59 -6.29
N ASP A 139 -7.74 14.34 -5.62
CA ASP A 139 -7.91 14.61 -4.19
C ASP A 139 -7.19 13.53 -3.35
N LEU A 140 -5.87 13.62 -3.28
CA LEU A 140 -5.06 12.63 -2.57
C LEU A 140 -5.38 12.59 -1.07
N GLU A 141 -5.68 13.74 -0.48
CA GLU A 141 -6.00 13.85 0.94
C GLU A 141 -7.33 13.18 1.27
N GLY A 142 -8.40 13.49 0.51
CA GLY A 142 -9.69 12.82 0.67
C GLY A 142 -9.58 11.32 0.44
N MET A 143 -8.89 10.89 -0.62
CA MET A 143 -8.66 9.48 -0.91
C MET A 143 -7.94 8.78 0.24
N PHE A 144 -6.80 9.32 0.69
CA PHE A 144 -6.00 8.72 1.76
C PHE A 144 -6.80 8.64 3.07
N LYS A 145 -7.51 9.71 3.44
CA LYS A 145 -8.35 9.77 4.64
C LYS A 145 -9.43 8.68 4.66
N ARG A 146 -9.95 8.29 3.48
CA ARG A 146 -10.95 7.23 3.35
C ARG A 146 -10.34 5.82 3.27
N ILE A 147 -9.19 5.68 2.62
CA ILE A 147 -8.52 4.40 2.39
C ILE A 147 -7.78 3.92 3.64
N ASP A 148 -7.00 4.78 4.28
CA ASP A 148 -6.04 4.39 5.33
C ASP A 148 -6.68 3.66 6.54
N PRO A 149 -7.87 4.07 7.04
CA PRO A 149 -8.54 3.32 8.10
C PRO A 149 -8.90 1.88 7.72
N ILE A 150 -9.25 1.63 6.45
CA ILE A 150 -9.56 0.28 5.94
C ILE A 150 -8.27 -0.56 5.93
N LEU A 151 -7.15 0.05 5.55
CA LEU A 151 -5.84 -0.61 5.52
C LEU A 151 -5.33 -0.93 6.94
N GLU A 152 -5.54 -0.03 7.90
CA GLU A 152 -5.23 -0.28 9.32
C GLU A 152 -6.07 -1.41 9.91
N GLU A 153 -7.37 -1.46 9.60
CA GLU A 153 -8.24 -2.55 10.01
C GLU A 153 -7.79 -3.89 9.40
N PHE A 154 -7.43 -3.90 8.11
CA PHE A 154 -6.87 -5.07 7.45
C PHE A 154 -5.57 -5.53 8.12
N LYS A 155 -4.62 -4.62 8.38
CA LYS A 155 -3.36 -4.94 9.05
C LYS A 155 -3.62 -5.53 10.44
N THR A 156 -4.52 -4.91 11.21
CA THR A 156 -4.87 -5.38 12.56
C THR A 156 -5.43 -6.81 12.56
N ARG A 157 -6.22 -7.18 11.54
CA ARG A 157 -6.84 -8.51 11.45
C ARG A 157 -5.90 -9.59 10.92
N PHE A 158 -5.08 -9.25 9.93
CA PHE A 158 -4.40 -10.26 9.11
C PHE A 158 -2.88 -10.22 9.18
N THR A 159 -2.29 -9.32 9.97
CA THR A 159 -0.86 -9.38 10.28
C THR A 159 -0.63 -9.93 11.69
N PRO A 160 0.32 -10.86 11.88
CA PRO A 160 0.76 -11.20 13.21
C PRO A 160 1.23 -9.91 13.87
N SER A 161 0.70 -9.58 15.05
CA SER A 161 1.29 -8.51 15.85
C SER A 161 2.75 -8.88 16.06
N THR A 162 3.66 -8.17 15.40
CA THR A 162 5.08 -8.29 15.69
C THR A 162 5.23 -7.88 17.15
N LYS A 163 5.26 -8.85 18.06
CA LYS A 163 5.79 -8.63 19.40
C LYS A 163 7.26 -8.35 19.18
N VAL A 164 7.59 -7.08 18.94
CA VAL A 164 8.96 -6.60 19.01
C VAL A 164 9.39 -6.85 20.44
N THR A 165 10.09 -7.96 20.66
CA THR A 165 10.73 -8.23 21.95
C THR A 165 11.95 -7.31 21.98
N VAL A 166 11.74 -6.09 22.48
CA VAL A 166 12.84 -5.16 22.75
C VAL A 166 13.65 -5.77 23.89
N TYR A 167 14.72 -6.49 23.55
CA TYR A 167 15.77 -6.73 24.52
C TYR A 167 16.40 -5.37 24.85
N ARG A 168 16.09 -4.82 26.03
CA ARG A 168 16.87 -3.73 26.63
C ARG A 168 18.28 -4.27 26.91
N GLY A 169 19.15 -4.14 25.91
CA GLY A 169 20.59 -4.24 26.13
C GLY A 169 20.99 -3.15 27.14
N ARG A 170 21.52 -3.57 28.27
CA ARG A 170 22.06 -2.70 29.31
C ARG A 170 23.13 -1.81 28.68
N ALA A 171 22.95 -0.50 28.81
CA ALA A 171 23.83 0.52 28.25
C ALA A 171 25.29 0.27 28.64
N ASN A 172 26.17 0.32 27.63
CA ASN A 172 27.51 0.91 27.68
C ASN A 172 27.90 1.31 26.25
N ALA A 173 28.61 2.43 26.13
CA ALA A 173 28.68 3.32 24.98
C ALA A 173 29.30 2.75 23.68
N SER A 174 28.94 3.42 22.57
CA SER A 174 29.51 3.42 21.21
C SER A 174 29.04 2.35 20.20
N THR A 175 28.33 2.86 19.18
CA THR A 175 27.94 2.23 17.89
C THR A 175 27.02 1.01 17.97
N ALA A 176 25.71 1.25 17.96
CA ALA A 176 24.71 0.18 17.93
C ALA A 176 24.55 -0.39 16.52
N THR A 177 25.17 -1.54 16.26
CA THR A 177 24.83 -2.45 15.16
C THR A 177 23.53 -3.17 15.53
N MET A 178 22.46 -2.98 14.75
CA MET A 178 21.22 -3.74 14.93
C MET A 178 21.35 -5.10 14.25
N ASN A 179 21.48 -6.17 15.02
CA ASN A 179 21.30 -7.54 14.52
C ASN A 179 19.84 -7.96 14.76
N VAL A 180 19.08 -8.13 13.68
CA VAL A 180 17.74 -8.73 13.74
C VAL A 180 17.92 -10.25 13.71
N VAL A 181 17.54 -10.93 14.79
CA VAL A 181 17.44 -12.40 14.80
C VAL A 181 15.97 -12.76 14.68
N GLN A 182 15.63 -13.43 13.58
CA GLN A 182 14.30 -13.97 13.33
C GLN A 182 14.22 -15.38 13.93
N THR A 183 13.53 -15.52 15.08
CA THR A 183 13.26 -16.84 15.65
C THR A 183 11.96 -17.38 15.06
N ILE A 184 12.07 -18.35 14.15
CA ILE A 184 10.92 -19.15 13.70
C ILE A 184 10.70 -20.23 14.77
N LEU A 185 9.56 -20.18 15.47
CA LEU A 185 9.16 -21.24 16.39
C LEU A 185 8.59 -22.42 15.58
N ASP A 186 9.35 -23.51 15.52
CA ASP A 186 8.90 -24.81 15.02
C ASP A 186 7.96 -25.47 16.05
N PRO A 187 6.69 -25.74 15.73
CA PRO A 187 5.74 -26.32 16.68
C PRO A 187 5.93 -27.83 16.93
N SER A 188 6.99 -28.48 16.40
CA SER A 188 7.15 -29.94 16.49
C SER A 188 7.88 -30.48 17.73
N LYS A 189 8.30 -29.67 18.70
CA LYS A 189 9.01 -30.17 19.91
C LYS A 189 8.41 -29.66 21.21
N GLY A 190 7.46 -30.43 21.74
CA GLY A 190 6.84 -30.17 23.03
C GLY A 190 6.05 -31.37 23.59
N LYS A 191 6.61 -32.57 23.51
CA LYS A 191 6.21 -33.72 24.36
C LYS A 191 7.43 -34.59 24.65
N SER A 192 8.04 -34.39 25.81
CA SER A 192 8.24 -35.44 26.81
C SER A 192 8.75 -34.84 28.12
#